data_AF-A0A6S7CH42-F1
#
_entry.id   AF-A0A6S7CH42-F1
#
_cell.length_a   1.000
_cell.length_b   1.000
_cell.length_c   1.000
_cell.angle_alpha   90.00
_cell.angle_beta   90.00
_cell.angle_gamma   90.00
#
_symmetry.space_group_name_H-M   'P 1'
#
loop_
_entity.id
_entity.type
_entity.pdbx_description
1 polymer ?
#
loop_
_entity_poly.entity_id
_entity_poly.type
_entity_poly.pdbx_seq_one_letter_code
_entity_poly.pdbx_strand_id
1 'polypeptide(L)' 'MDVKTAARVLDVLNLFAEAQKPLLYSEIAAQMEIPLSSCHGLLKTMVARGYLYEIGKKHGYYPTQ' A
#
# COMPACT_ATOMS: atom_id res chain seq x y z
N MET A 1 -6.87 18.94 10.82
CA MET A 1 -5.80 18.15 11.47
C MET A 1 -6.03 16.72 11.04
N ASP A 2 -5.14 16.17 10.22
CA ASP A 2 -5.37 14.84 9.64
C ASP A 2 -4.83 13.75 10.57
N VAL A 3 -5.58 12.66 10.68
CA VAL A 3 -5.12 11.46 11.37
C VAL A 3 -4.09 10.78 10.48
N LYS A 4 -2.81 10.85 10.87
CA LYS A 4 -1.66 10.36 10.08
C LYS A 4 -1.86 8.95 9.51
N THR A 5 -2.47 8.04 10.28
CA THR A 5 -2.70 6.66 9.83
C THR A 5 -3.79 6.58 8.77
N ALA A 6 -4.84 7.40 8.85
CA ALA A 6 -5.88 7.45 7.83
C ALA A 6 -5.33 8.04 6.52
N ALA A 7 -4.54 9.12 6.60
CA ALA A 7 -3.88 9.72 5.43
C ALA A 7 -3.02 8.68 4.69
N ARG A 8 -2.18 7.92 5.42
CA ARG A 8 -1.32 6.88 4.81
C ARG A 8 -2.09 5.78 4.07
N VAL A 9 -3.28 5.41 4.54
CA VAL A 9 -4.13 4.43 3.84
C VAL A 9 -4.58 5.01 2.50
N LEU A 10 -5.02 6.27 2.51
CA LEU A 10 -5.45 6.98 1.30
C LEU A 10 -4.28 7.17 0.33
N ASP A 11 -3.09 7.52 0.82
CA ASP A 11 -1.88 7.65 0.01
C ASP A 11 -1.58 6.35 -0.72
N VAL A 12 -1.63 5.19 -0.03
CA VAL A 12 -1.43 3.88 -0.66
C VAL A 12 -2.46 3.62 -1.76
N LEU A 13 -3.73 3.94 -1.54
CA LEU A 13 -4.78 3.76 -2.56
C LEU A 13 -4.55 4.69 -3.76
N ASN A 14 -4.16 5.93 -3.52
CA ASN A 14 -3.83 6.90 -4.57
C ASN A 14 -2.63 6.42 -5.41
N LEU A 15 -1.60 5.81 -4.80
CA LEU A 15 -0.48 5.23 -5.54
C LEU A 15 -0.95 4.19 -6.57
N PHE A 16 -1.89 3.34 -6.22
CA PHE A 16 -2.45 2.37 -7.16
C PHE A 16 -3.34 3.04 -8.22
N ALA A 17 -4.12 4.04 -7.83
CA ALA A 17 -4.96 4.81 -8.75
C ALA A 17 -4.13 5.54 -9.81
N GLU A 18 -2.97 6.07 -9.45
CA GLU A 18 -2.02 6.71 -10.37
C GLU A 18 -1.28 5.68 -11.22
N ALA A 19 -0.81 4.60 -10.62
CA ALA A 19 -0.01 3.59 -11.32
C ALA A 19 -0.82 2.75 -12.32
N GLN A 20 -2.11 2.50 -12.04
CA GLN A 20 -3.00 1.63 -12.84
C GLN A 20 -2.41 0.25 -13.13
N LYS A 21 -1.56 -0.24 -12.21
CA LYS A 21 -0.86 -1.53 -12.32
C LYS A 21 -0.50 -2.06 -10.92
N PRO A 22 -0.20 -3.35 -10.80
CA PRO A 22 0.40 -3.91 -9.59
C PRO A 22 1.68 -3.17 -9.19
N LEU A 23 1.84 -2.91 -7.88
CA LEU A 23 3.04 -2.29 -7.33
C LEU A 23 3.75 -3.25 -6.38
N LEU A 24 5.07 -3.34 -6.50
CA LEU A 24 5.93 -4.06 -5.58
C LEU A 24 6.01 -3.33 -4.24
N TYR A 25 6.32 -4.08 -3.18
CA TYR A 25 6.60 -3.51 -1.86
C TYR A 25 7.62 -2.37 -1.92
N SER A 26 8.70 -2.56 -2.68
CA SER A 26 9.77 -1.56 -2.83
C SER A 26 9.30 -0.29 -3.54
N GLU A 27 8.41 -0.41 -4.52
CA GLU A 27 7.85 0.75 -5.24
C GLU A 27 6.89 1.55 -4.35
N ILE A 28 6.08 0.86 -3.54
CA ILE A 28 5.20 1.50 -2.56
C ILE A 28 6.04 2.16 -1.47
N ALA A 29 7.02 1.44 -0.91
CA ALA A 29 7.86 1.95 0.18
C ALA A 29 8.76 3.12 -0.23
N ALA A 30 9.18 3.19 -1.50
CA ALA A 30 9.95 4.32 -2.02
C ALA A 30 9.10 5.60 -2.17
N GLN A 31 7.80 5.44 -2.42
CA GLN A 31 6.87 6.57 -2.59
C GLN A 31 6.21 6.99 -1.28
N MET A 32 6.00 6.03 -0.37
CA MET A 32 5.51 6.32 0.97
C MET A 32 6.65 6.91 1.80
N GLU A 33 6.59 8.21 2.11
CA GLU A 33 7.56 8.93 2.95
C GLU A 33 7.46 8.56 4.45
N ILE A 34 7.48 7.25 4.76
CA ILE A 34 7.33 6.69 6.10
C ILE A 34 8.37 5.59 6.35
N PRO A 35 8.66 5.24 7.62
CA PRO A 35 9.59 4.15 7.92
C PRO A 35 9.14 2.81 7.30
N LEU A 36 10.10 2.03 6.80
CA LEU A 36 9.84 0.73 6.15
C LEU A 36 9.00 -0.21 7.03
N SER A 37 9.29 -0.28 8.33
CA SER A 37 8.51 -1.09 9.27
C SER A 37 7.05 -0.66 9.36
N SER A 38 6.78 0.64 9.26
CA SER A 38 5.42 1.18 9.25
C SER A 38 4.71 0.89 7.93
N CYS A 39 5.39 1.02 6.78
CA CYS A 39 4.86 0.67 5.47
C CYS A 39 4.49 -0.83 5.41
N HIS A 40 5.39 -1.70 5.88
CA HIS A 40 5.12 -3.14 5.95
C HIS A 40 3.89 -3.46 6.82
N GLY A 41 3.80 -2.88 8.02
CA GLY A 41 2.65 -3.07 8.90
C GLY A 41 1.34 -2.56 8.31
N LEU A 42 1.37 -1.43 7.60
CA LEU A 42 0.23 -0.85 6.91
C LEU A 42 -0.26 -1.78 5.78
N LEU A 43 0.62 -2.19 4.88
CA LEU A 43 0.26 -3.05 3.75
C LEU A 43 -0.27 -4.40 4.23
N LYS A 44 0.37 -5.01 5.23
CA LYS A 44 -0.11 -6.25 5.85
C LYS A 44 -1.52 -6.09 6.44
N THR A 45 -1.80 -4.96 7.07
CA THR A 45 -3.14 -4.64 7.62
C THR A 45 -4.17 -4.49 6.50
N MET A 46 -3.80 -3.81 5.41
CA MET A 46 -4.69 -3.62 4.26
C MET A 46 -4.99 -4.94 3.54
N VAL A 47 -4.00 -5.82 3.40
CA VAL A 47 -4.20 -7.19 2.88
C VAL A 47 -5.11 -8.00 3.79
N ALA A 48 -4.84 -8.01 5.10
CA ALA A 48 -5.66 -8.76 6.06
C ALA A 48 -7.12 -8.30 6.12
N ARG A 49 -7.37 -7.03 5.78
CA ARG A 49 -8.73 -6.46 5.68
C ARG A 49 -9.34 -6.56 4.28
N GLY A 50 -8.62 -7.12 3.31
CA GLY A 50 -9.12 -7.32 1.95
C GLY A 50 -9.17 -6.04 1.09
N TYR A 51 -8.44 -4.99 1.46
CA TYR A 51 -8.28 -3.78 0.62
C TYR A 51 -7.22 -3.98 -0.46
N LEU A 52 -6.22 -4.82 -0.19
CA LEU A 52 -5.18 -5.20 -1.15
C LEU A 52 -5.15 -6.72 -1.27
N TYR A 53 -4.74 -7.23 -2.42
CA TYR A 53 -4.37 -8.63 -2.58
C TYR A 53 -2.95 -8.75 -3.13
N GLU A 54 -2.28 -9.83 -2.77
CA GLU A 54 -0.97 -10.17 -3.32
C GLU A 54 -1.17 -10.96 -4.62
N ILE A 55 -0.56 -10.51 -5.72
CA ILE A 55 -0.58 -11.21 -7.02
C ILE A 55 0.42 -12.40 -7.03
N GLY A 56 1.08 -12.63 -5.89
CA GLY A 56 2.04 -13.68 -5.63
C GLY A 56 3.27 -13.12 -4.92
N LYS A 57 4.06 -13.97 -4.24
CA LYS A 57 5.21 -13.58 -3.39
C LYS A 57 6.23 -12.62 -4.03
N LYS A 58 6.24 -12.48 -5.36
CA LYS A 58 7.13 -11.59 -6.12
C LYS A 58 6.43 -10.63 -7.09
N HIS A 59 5.11 -10.71 -7.22
CA HIS A 59 4.37 -9.98 -8.27
C HIS A 59 3.72 -8.69 -7.77
N GLY A 60 3.83 -8.38 -6.47
CA GLY A 60 3.36 -7.14 -5.89
C GLY A 60 1.93 -7.21 -5.37
N TYR A 61 1.40 -6.04 -5.03
CA TYR A 61 0.08 -5.81 -4.49
C TYR A 61 -0.80 -5.11 -5.52
N TYR A 62 -2.11 -5.28 -5.40
CA TYR A 62 -3.09 -4.51 -6.15
C TYR A 62 -4.37 -4.29 -5.31
N PRO A 63 -5.08 -3.17 -5.48
CA PRO A 63 -6.28 -2.92 -4.72
C PRO A 63 -7.43 -3.81 -5.18
N THR A 64 -8.32 -4.15 -4.24
CA THR A 64 -9.52 -4.93 -4.53
C THR A 64 -10.69 -4.07 -5.02
N GLN A 65 -10.56 -2.75 -4.95
CA GLN A 65 -11.56 -1.75 -5.34
C GLN A 65 -10.93 -0.67 -6.21
#